data_AF-A0A6J7ZXE7-F1
#
_entry.id   AF-A0A6J7ZXE7-F1
#
_cell.length_a   1.000
_cell.length_b   1.000
_cell.length_c   1.000
_cell.angle_alpha   90.00
_cell.angle_beta   90.00
_cell.angle_gamma   90.00
#
_symmetry.space_group_name_H-M   'P 1'
#
loop_
_entity.id
_entity.type
_entity.pdbx_description
1 polymer ?
#
loop_
_entity_poly.entity_id
_entity_poly.type
_entity_poly.pdbx_seq_one_letter_code
_entity_poly.pdbx_strand_id
1 'polypeptide(L)'
;MKLAWINIILLLANHSIGGRKKLCLGKDKVLKFYNDFKEGCCLGVYNKTVGADDFACCEGNYEVYNIRTHFCCENQIRDKKIGVCCENVYYEQGRKGECCGQLLNKKNQYLCCKDKKSISTKLHHKTSNQKCCGINSYNRKTEKKENGCCEDVPYSTTTSDCSHGHVVPKGHAWCSVANTHYNQKNMLCCNTKLVRRQISNGQCCGDKEIDGYREECCNKISYDALHEQCCGNKIMDKQYKCCDGLRLDTSKYITGYENKCCLVNGSIELYDISKQTCTRKGVVSKLRASKPDMCGWNTFNRFVDLCCQGNLIEKGIVYEMQCCGVQPYFTTNQTCLDGIMRNNSKSINNPPSCTLVCKTVWLGNDMLKVKQLKQKMFKEYALRKIKTSLQGNASWRIKYRRRKNRNRRRMRSKHNNINMNRKKLTRNLNHFKQRRNSNNIIMFPCDCKHFYGNKVNNVMLLTKDNLPFREISGEYYLYRKKGKKRSN
;
A
#
# COMPACT_ATOMS: atom_id res chain seq x y z
N MET A 1 -38.95 -26.01 -9.77
CA MET A 1 -39.86 -24.85 -9.55
C MET A 1 -39.79 -24.24 -8.14
N LYS A 2 -39.81 -25.01 -7.03
CA LYS A 2 -39.74 -24.44 -5.65
C LYS A 2 -38.44 -23.66 -5.34
N LEU A 3 -37.29 -24.04 -5.92
CA LEU A 3 -36.02 -23.30 -5.75
C LEU A 3 -35.94 -21.98 -6.55
N ALA A 4 -36.67 -21.88 -7.67
CA ALA A 4 -36.70 -20.66 -8.49
C ALA A 4 -37.50 -19.54 -7.82
N TRP A 5 -38.56 -19.91 -7.08
CA TRP A 5 -39.34 -18.97 -6.28
C TRP A 5 -38.55 -18.37 -5.11
N ILE A 6 -37.65 -19.13 -4.48
CA ILE A 6 -36.80 -18.64 -3.39
C ILE A 6 -35.84 -17.55 -3.88
N ASN A 7 -35.27 -17.70 -5.08
CA ASN A 7 -34.37 -16.70 -5.67
C ASN A 7 -35.08 -15.41 -6.08
N ILE A 8 -36.33 -15.48 -6.54
CA ILE A 8 -37.13 -14.30 -6.91
C ILE A 8 -37.55 -13.51 -5.66
N ILE A 9 -37.92 -14.19 -4.57
CA ILE A 9 -38.27 -13.55 -3.29
C ILE A 9 -37.04 -12.86 -2.67
N LEU A 10 -35.85 -13.44 -2.80
CA LEU A 10 -34.59 -12.82 -2.35
C LEU A 10 -34.22 -11.55 -3.14
N LEU A 11 -34.57 -11.47 -4.42
CA LEU A 11 -34.28 -10.31 -5.28
C LEU A 11 -35.23 -9.14 -5.02
N LEU A 12 -36.51 -9.40 -4.73
CA LEU A 12 -37.51 -8.36 -4.46
C LEU A 12 -37.38 -7.72 -3.07
N ALA A 13 -36.78 -8.41 -2.09
CA ALA A 13 -36.64 -7.89 -0.73
C ALA A 13 -35.60 -6.75 -0.57
N ASN A 14 -34.73 -6.52 -1.56
CA ASN A 14 -33.63 -5.55 -1.48
C ASN A 14 -33.98 -4.11 -1.92
N HIS A 15 -35.18 -3.85 -2.42
CA HIS A 15 -35.53 -2.56 -3.03
C HIS A 15 -36.55 -1.70 -2.26
N SER A 16 -36.71 -1.91 -0.94
CA SER A 16 -37.54 -1.03 -0.11
C SER A 16 -36.71 0.04 0.59
N ILE A 17 -37.01 1.30 0.27
CA ILE A 17 -36.44 2.52 0.85
C ILE A 17 -36.79 2.55 2.35
N GLY A 18 -35.78 2.46 3.23
CA GLY A 18 -35.93 2.72 4.68
C GLY A 18 -35.10 1.86 5.64
N GLY A 19 -34.51 0.74 5.20
CA GLY A 19 -33.62 -0.09 6.04
C GLY A 19 -33.26 -1.39 5.36
N ARG A 20 -32.04 -1.91 5.52
CA ARG A 20 -31.63 -3.16 4.87
C ARG A 20 -32.27 -4.31 5.65
N LYS A 21 -33.37 -4.86 5.14
CA LYS A 21 -33.93 -6.10 5.70
C LYS A 21 -32.90 -7.22 5.54
N LYS A 22 -32.40 -7.74 6.67
CA LYS A 22 -31.48 -8.87 6.70
C LYS A 22 -32.22 -10.14 7.10
N LEU A 23 -31.65 -11.28 6.72
CA LEU A 23 -32.18 -12.60 7.06
C LEU A 23 -31.52 -13.10 8.36
N CYS A 24 -32.32 -13.55 9.31
CA CYS A 24 -31.91 -14.25 10.51
C CYS A 24 -32.43 -15.69 10.44
N LEU A 25 -31.56 -16.70 10.42
CA LEU A 25 -31.97 -18.09 10.48
C LEU A 25 -32.16 -18.50 11.94
N GLY A 26 -33.42 -18.59 12.38
CA GLY A 26 -33.76 -18.98 13.75
C GLY A 26 -33.28 -20.38 14.11
N LYS A 27 -33.14 -20.66 15.43
CA LYS A 27 -32.86 -22.03 15.93
C LYS A 27 -33.95 -23.05 15.54
N ASP A 28 -35.16 -22.57 15.33
CA ASP A 28 -36.32 -23.29 14.77
C ASP A 28 -36.20 -23.55 13.26
N LYS A 29 -35.08 -23.18 12.63
CA LYS A 29 -34.84 -23.18 11.18
C LYS A 29 -35.82 -22.28 10.41
N VAL A 30 -36.51 -21.36 11.10
CA VAL A 30 -37.41 -20.39 10.46
C VAL A 30 -36.61 -19.13 10.11
N LEU A 31 -36.65 -18.76 8.84
CA LEU A 31 -36.06 -17.52 8.36
C LEU A 31 -36.93 -16.33 8.78
N LYS A 32 -36.37 -15.43 9.57
CA LYS A 32 -37.02 -14.17 9.96
C LYS A 32 -36.28 -13.01 9.31
N PHE A 33 -37.03 -12.16 8.61
CA PHE A 33 -36.52 -10.87 8.17
C PHE A 33 -36.47 -9.92 9.37
N TYR A 34 -35.36 -9.21 9.52
CA TYR A 34 -35.22 -8.20 10.56
C TYR A 34 -34.69 -6.88 9.99
N ASN A 35 -35.08 -5.78 10.62
CA ASN A 35 -34.56 -4.45 10.30
C ASN A 35 -33.25 -4.23 11.06
N ASP A 36 -32.13 -4.19 10.34
CA ASP A 36 -30.82 -3.99 10.96
C ASP A 36 -30.64 -2.62 11.64
N PHE A 37 -31.60 -1.70 11.45
CA PHE A 37 -31.68 -0.43 12.18
C PHE A 37 -32.49 -0.47 13.48
N LYS A 38 -33.19 -1.56 13.79
CA LYS A 38 -34.01 -1.63 15.02
C LYS A 38 -33.86 -2.94 15.77
N GLU A 39 -33.27 -3.93 15.12
CA GLU A 39 -33.33 -5.32 15.53
C GLU A 39 -31.96 -5.97 15.28
N GLY A 40 -31.59 -6.88 16.17
CA GLY A 40 -30.38 -7.67 16.05
C GLY A 40 -30.67 -9.16 15.90
N CYS A 41 -29.80 -9.86 15.19
CA CYS A 41 -29.82 -11.32 15.07
C CYS A 41 -28.46 -11.91 15.47
N CYS A 42 -28.49 -12.85 16.40
CA CYS A 42 -27.30 -13.57 16.87
C CYS A 42 -27.55 -15.07 16.82
N LEU A 43 -26.97 -15.75 15.82
CA LEU A 43 -27.06 -17.21 15.64
C LEU A 43 -28.49 -17.76 15.81
N GLY A 44 -29.45 -17.05 15.21
CA GLY A 44 -30.87 -17.41 15.20
C GLY A 44 -31.69 -16.95 16.39
N VAL A 45 -31.09 -16.22 17.34
CA VAL A 45 -31.82 -15.49 18.37
C VAL A 45 -32.06 -14.07 17.88
N TYR A 46 -33.32 -13.69 17.78
CA TYR A 46 -33.76 -12.39 17.28
C TYR A 46 -34.22 -11.51 18.44
N ASN A 47 -33.79 -10.24 18.48
CA ASN A 47 -34.13 -9.29 19.54
C ASN A 47 -34.62 -7.94 18.98
N LYS A 48 -35.80 -7.50 19.46
CA LYS A 48 -36.53 -6.30 18.99
C LYS A 48 -36.14 -4.99 19.67
N THR A 49 -35.37 -5.02 20.76
CA THR A 49 -35.23 -3.87 21.66
C THR A 49 -33.87 -3.17 21.60
N VAL A 50 -33.00 -3.53 20.64
CA VAL A 50 -31.65 -2.99 20.56
C VAL A 50 -31.53 -2.10 19.33
N GLY A 51 -31.45 -0.78 19.54
CA GLY A 51 -31.35 0.19 18.45
C GLY A 51 -30.21 -0.11 17.48
N ALA A 52 -30.42 0.21 16.20
CA ALA A 52 -29.59 -0.03 15.01
C ALA A 52 -28.11 -0.30 15.22
N ASP A 53 -27.45 0.68 15.83
CA ASP A 53 -26.03 0.92 15.59
C ASP A 53 -25.17 0.45 16.76
N ASP A 54 -25.80 -0.11 17.81
CA ASP A 54 -25.14 -0.37 19.08
C ASP A 54 -25.42 -1.76 19.62
N PHE A 55 -25.50 -2.80 18.78
CA PHE A 55 -25.66 -4.17 19.27
C PHE A 55 -24.54 -5.11 18.82
N ALA A 56 -24.25 -6.11 19.65
CA ALA A 56 -23.35 -7.20 19.34
C ALA A 56 -23.87 -8.52 19.93
N CYS A 57 -23.32 -9.63 19.44
CA CYS A 57 -23.62 -10.98 19.90
C CYS A 57 -22.61 -11.43 20.94
N CYS A 58 -23.07 -12.00 22.04
CA CYS A 58 -22.19 -12.67 22.99
C CYS A 58 -22.04 -14.14 22.58
N GLU A 59 -20.84 -14.56 22.19
CA GLU A 59 -20.62 -15.85 21.49
C GLU A 59 -21.02 -17.09 22.29
N GLY A 60 -20.94 -17.09 23.63
CA GLY A 60 -21.28 -18.29 24.41
C GLY A 60 -22.76 -18.45 24.79
N ASN A 61 -23.53 -17.37 24.90
CA ASN A 61 -24.97 -17.45 25.22
C ASN A 61 -25.88 -17.09 24.04
N TYR A 62 -25.31 -16.60 22.93
CA TYR A 62 -26.03 -16.16 21.72
C TYR A 62 -27.03 -15.04 21.96
N GLU A 63 -26.90 -14.34 23.08
CA GLU A 63 -27.74 -13.22 23.44
C GLU A 63 -27.25 -11.93 22.78
N VAL A 64 -28.21 -11.12 22.34
CA VAL A 64 -27.96 -9.78 21.78
C VAL A 64 -27.85 -8.80 22.94
N TYR A 65 -26.81 -7.98 22.97
CA TYR A 65 -26.66 -6.92 23.97
C TYR A 65 -26.36 -5.56 23.35
N ASN A 66 -26.66 -4.49 24.08
CA ASN A 66 -26.33 -3.14 23.68
C ASN A 66 -24.85 -2.84 23.98
N ILE A 67 -24.02 -2.62 22.96
CA ILE A 67 -22.57 -2.38 23.08
C ILE A 67 -22.23 -1.07 23.79
N ARG A 68 -23.16 -0.12 23.94
CA ARG A 68 -22.91 1.12 24.71
C ARG A 68 -23.03 0.87 26.21
N THR A 69 -23.96 0.03 26.63
CA THR A 69 -24.26 -0.21 28.06
C THR A 69 -23.68 -1.52 28.58
N HIS A 70 -23.38 -2.48 27.72
CA HIS A 70 -22.89 -3.80 28.13
C HIS A 70 -21.68 -4.25 27.28
N PHE A 71 -20.98 -5.27 27.75
CA PHE A 71 -20.02 -6.07 26.98
C PHE A 71 -20.27 -7.56 27.21
N CYS A 72 -19.89 -8.38 26.24
CA CYS A 72 -19.77 -9.84 26.44
C CYS A 72 -18.41 -10.13 27.08
N CYS A 73 -18.41 -10.84 28.20
CA CYS A 73 -17.21 -11.27 28.92
C CYS A 73 -17.47 -12.61 29.58
N GLU A 74 -16.55 -13.56 29.45
CA GLU A 74 -16.70 -14.93 29.96
C GLU A 74 -18.02 -15.56 29.47
N ASN A 75 -18.39 -15.29 28.22
CA ASN A 75 -19.66 -15.72 27.62
C ASN A 75 -20.94 -15.16 28.27
N GLN A 76 -20.82 -14.19 29.17
CA GLN A 76 -21.95 -13.53 29.83
C GLN A 76 -22.05 -12.05 29.44
N ILE A 77 -23.28 -11.55 29.32
CA ILE A 77 -23.53 -10.12 29.14
C ILE A 77 -23.36 -9.43 30.50
N ARG A 78 -22.49 -8.43 30.55
CA ARG A 78 -22.18 -7.68 31.79
C ARG A 78 -22.38 -6.18 31.59
N ASP A 79 -22.85 -5.49 32.62
CA ASP A 79 -23.08 -4.04 32.59
C ASP A 79 -21.76 -3.26 32.68
N LYS A 80 -21.52 -2.38 31.70
CA LYS A 80 -20.37 -1.44 31.66
C LYS A 80 -20.36 -0.45 32.81
N LYS A 81 -21.54 -0.18 33.39
CA LYS A 81 -21.62 0.63 34.60
C LYS A 81 -20.99 -0.12 35.74
N ILE A 82 -21.16 -1.42 35.91
CA ILE A 82 -20.72 -2.08 37.15
C ILE A 82 -19.25 -2.46 37.05
N GLY A 83 -18.82 -3.05 35.93
CA GLY A 83 -17.46 -3.58 35.79
C GLY A 83 -16.75 -3.24 34.48
N VAL A 84 -15.62 -3.90 34.27
CA VAL A 84 -14.83 -3.85 33.04
C VAL A 84 -14.43 -5.27 32.65
N CYS A 85 -14.31 -5.54 31.36
CA CYS A 85 -13.82 -6.82 30.83
C CYS A 85 -12.46 -6.62 30.17
N CYS A 86 -11.47 -7.40 30.58
CA CYS A 86 -10.10 -7.35 30.09
C CYS A 86 -9.76 -8.71 29.45
N GLU A 87 -9.63 -8.78 28.12
CA GLU A 87 -9.37 -10.02 27.36
C GLU A 87 -10.18 -11.24 27.84
N ASN A 88 -11.50 -11.04 27.97
CA ASN A 88 -12.46 -12.06 28.41
C ASN A 88 -12.41 -12.42 29.90
N VAL A 89 -11.84 -11.57 30.76
CA VAL A 89 -11.90 -11.69 32.23
C VAL A 89 -12.68 -10.52 32.82
N TYR A 90 -13.70 -10.80 33.64
CA TYR A 90 -14.60 -9.77 34.19
C TYR A 90 -14.14 -9.26 35.57
N TYR A 91 -14.25 -7.93 35.77
CA TYR A 91 -13.92 -7.27 37.03
C TYR A 91 -15.05 -6.34 37.52
N GLU A 92 -15.73 -6.72 38.61
CA GLU A 92 -16.92 -6.05 39.18
C GLU A 92 -16.70 -4.64 39.76
N GLN A 93 -15.46 -4.24 40.08
CA GLN A 93 -15.15 -2.92 40.67
C GLN A 93 -14.21 -2.09 39.78
N GLY A 94 -14.30 -2.30 38.47
CA GLY A 94 -13.32 -1.84 37.49
C GLY A 94 -13.44 -0.40 37.00
N ARG A 95 -14.41 0.41 37.46
CA ARG A 95 -14.71 1.74 36.88
C ARG A 95 -13.52 2.71 36.75
N LYS A 96 -12.46 2.53 37.54
CA LYS A 96 -11.27 3.40 37.57
C LYS A 96 -9.98 2.69 37.13
N GLY A 97 -10.09 1.54 36.46
CA GLY A 97 -8.94 0.79 35.95
C GLY A 97 -8.92 0.70 34.43
N GLU A 98 -7.72 0.61 33.88
CA GLU A 98 -7.49 0.34 32.45
C GLU A 98 -7.08 -1.13 32.29
N CYS A 99 -7.55 -1.78 31.22
CA CYS A 99 -7.15 -3.16 30.93
C CYS A 99 -5.71 -3.21 30.39
N CYS A 100 -4.94 -4.16 30.90
CA CYS A 100 -3.63 -4.55 30.42
C CYS A 100 -3.64 -6.04 30.10
N GLY A 101 -4.07 -6.34 28.86
CA GLY A 101 -4.43 -7.69 28.44
C GLY A 101 -5.54 -8.26 29.30
N GLN A 102 -5.32 -9.39 29.94
CA GLN A 102 -6.26 -10.00 30.88
C GLN A 102 -6.30 -9.30 32.26
N LEU A 103 -5.33 -8.46 32.59
CA LEU A 103 -5.21 -7.87 33.93
C LEU A 103 -5.85 -6.48 34.02
N LEU A 104 -6.48 -6.17 35.15
CA LEU A 104 -7.01 -4.84 35.44
C LEU A 104 -5.99 -3.96 36.20
N ASN A 105 -5.51 -2.88 35.57
CA ASN A 105 -4.63 -1.89 36.18
C ASN A 105 -5.44 -0.84 36.96
N LYS A 106 -5.71 -1.10 38.25
CA LYS A 106 -6.45 -0.16 39.11
C LYS A 106 -5.61 1.10 39.37
N LYS A 107 -6.22 2.28 39.23
CA LYS A 107 -5.63 3.59 39.59
C LYS A 107 -4.34 3.96 38.83
N ASN A 108 -4.04 3.33 37.69
CA ASN A 108 -2.81 3.56 36.91
C ASN A 108 -1.52 3.47 37.75
N GLN A 109 -1.54 2.62 38.79
CA GLN A 109 -0.39 2.35 39.66
C GLN A 109 0.70 1.56 38.97
N TYR A 110 0.33 0.79 37.93
CA TYR A 110 1.23 0.00 37.14
C TYR A 110 1.39 0.59 35.74
N LEU A 111 2.54 0.34 35.13
CA LEU A 111 2.79 0.56 33.72
C LEU A 111 2.39 -0.71 32.97
N CYS A 112 1.45 -0.59 32.04
CA CYS A 112 1.08 -1.68 31.15
C CYS A 112 2.01 -1.74 29.95
N CYS A 113 2.77 -2.82 29.81
CA CYS A 113 3.62 -3.08 28.67
C CYS A 113 3.00 -4.17 27.80
N LYS A 114 2.81 -3.84 26.52
CA LYS A 114 2.16 -4.71 25.53
C LYS A 114 3.09 -4.91 24.35
N ASP A 115 3.22 -6.15 23.92
CA ASP A 115 3.91 -6.46 22.67
C ASP A 115 3.07 -5.99 21.48
N LYS A 116 3.74 -5.49 20.44
CA LYS A 116 3.09 -5.12 19.18
C LYS A 116 2.76 -6.34 18.32
N LYS A 117 3.52 -7.44 18.47
CA LYS A 117 3.39 -8.64 17.64
C LYS A 117 2.55 -9.72 18.32
N SER A 118 2.58 -9.84 19.65
CA SER A 118 1.77 -10.78 20.42
C SER A 118 0.67 -10.09 21.24
N ILE A 119 -0.34 -10.87 21.66
CA ILE A 119 -1.41 -10.43 22.56
C ILE A 119 -0.87 -10.27 24.00
N SER A 120 0.34 -10.77 24.28
CA SER A 120 0.95 -10.78 25.61
C SER A 120 1.10 -9.37 26.20
N THR A 121 0.71 -9.26 27.45
CA THR A 121 0.85 -8.03 28.25
C THR A 121 1.44 -8.33 29.61
N LYS A 122 2.17 -7.36 30.17
CA LYS A 122 2.73 -7.47 31.52
C LYS A 122 2.60 -6.14 32.26
N LEU A 123 2.19 -6.22 33.53
CA LEU A 123 2.15 -5.08 34.44
C LEU A 123 3.50 -4.91 35.14
N HIS A 124 3.96 -3.66 35.24
CA HIS A 124 5.19 -3.28 35.94
C HIS A 124 4.92 -2.15 36.93
N HIS A 125 5.65 -2.06 38.04
CA HIS A 125 5.47 -0.99 39.04
C HIS A 125 5.81 0.38 38.48
N LYS A 126 4.83 1.24 38.22
CA LYS A 126 5.04 2.53 37.53
C LYS A 126 5.92 3.47 38.33
N THR A 127 7.02 3.90 37.71
CA THR A 127 7.82 5.04 38.19
C THR A 127 7.83 6.14 37.14
N SER A 128 8.15 7.39 37.52
CA SER A 128 8.19 8.54 36.59
C SER A 128 9.20 8.39 35.43
N ASN A 129 10.12 7.41 35.52
CA ASN A 129 11.16 7.17 34.50
C ASN A 129 11.07 5.80 33.83
N GLN A 130 10.07 4.99 34.18
CA GLN A 130 9.85 3.73 33.49
C GLN A 130 9.18 3.93 32.14
N LYS A 131 9.62 3.12 31.17
CA LYS A 131 9.02 3.00 29.84
C LYS A 131 8.89 1.53 29.47
N CYS A 132 8.01 1.24 28.52
CA CYS A 132 7.90 -0.10 27.95
C CYS A 132 8.83 -0.27 26.76
N CYS A 133 9.42 -1.46 26.67
CA CYS A 133 9.98 -1.99 25.45
C CYS A 133 9.38 -3.39 25.24
N GLY A 134 8.39 -3.46 24.36
CA GLY A 134 7.53 -4.63 24.19
C GLY A 134 6.83 -5.01 25.49
N ILE A 135 6.95 -6.25 25.97
CA ILE A 135 6.39 -6.71 27.27
C ILE A 135 7.22 -6.28 28.48
N ASN A 136 8.45 -5.84 28.29
CA ASN A 136 9.35 -5.48 29.38
C ASN A 136 9.28 -4.00 29.70
N SER A 137 9.51 -3.64 30.97
CA SER A 137 9.74 -2.25 31.37
C SER A 137 11.21 -2.02 31.65
N TYR A 138 11.65 -0.78 31.47
CA TYR A 138 13.00 -0.35 31.79
C TYR A 138 13.02 1.06 32.35
N ASN A 139 14.00 1.35 33.21
CA ASN A 139 14.14 2.66 33.83
C ASN A 139 15.15 3.51 33.05
N ARG A 140 14.65 4.58 32.43
CA ARG A 140 15.44 5.50 31.59
C ARG A 140 16.64 6.12 32.32
N LYS A 141 16.55 6.35 33.63
CA LYS A 141 17.62 7.02 34.40
C LYS A 141 18.71 6.05 34.85
N THR A 142 18.32 4.92 35.43
CA THR A 142 19.27 4.00 36.06
C THR A 142 20.00 3.14 35.05
N GLU A 143 19.32 2.74 33.96
CA GLU A 143 19.92 1.84 32.97
C GLU A 143 20.78 2.56 31.93
N LYS A 144 20.85 3.91 31.95
CA LYS A 144 21.57 4.74 30.96
C LYS A 144 21.30 4.37 29.49
N LYS A 145 20.19 3.69 29.22
CA LYS A 145 19.76 3.30 27.87
C LYS A 145 19.07 4.49 27.23
N GLU A 146 19.75 5.15 26.32
CA GLU A 146 19.18 6.23 25.54
C GLU A 146 18.10 5.67 24.60
N ASN A 147 16.86 5.67 25.10
CA ASN A 147 15.53 5.58 24.44
C ASN A 147 15.28 4.55 23.31
N GLY A 148 16.18 3.62 23.01
CA GLY A 148 15.97 2.59 22.00
C GLY A 148 15.18 1.40 22.53
N CYS A 149 14.34 0.80 21.67
CA CYS A 149 13.68 -0.46 21.94
C CYS A 149 13.71 -1.34 20.70
N CYS A 150 14.20 -2.57 20.85
CA CYS A 150 14.26 -3.58 19.80
C CYS A 150 13.47 -4.79 20.26
N GLU A 151 12.26 -4.96 19.73
CA GLU A 151 11.26 -5.92 20.23
C GLU A 151 11.00 -5.74 21.72
N ASP A 152 11.42 -6.69 22.56
CA ASP A 152 11.27 -6.66 24.02
C ASP A 152 12.57 -6.24 24.74
N VAL A 153 13.60 -5.85 24.00
CA VAL A 153 14.94 -5.55 24.53
C VAL A 153 15.24 -4.05 24.44
N PRO A 154 15.26 -3.33 25.58
CA PRO A 154 15.64 -1.92 25.60
C PRO A 154 17.14 -1.78 25.36
N TYR A 155 17.54 -0.81 24.56
CA TYR A 155 18.95 -0.57 24.20
C TYR A 155 19.30 0.92 24.16
N SER A 156 20.59 1.22 24.18
CA SER A 156 21.08 2.60 24.05
C SER A 156 21.33 2.96 22.59
N THR A 157 20.65 3.98 22.07
CA THR A 157 20.84 4.45 20.67
C THR A 157 22.22 5.07 20.41
N THR A 158 23.01 5.33 21.46
CA THR A 158 24.39 5.82 21.31
C THR A 158 25.38 4.71 21.02
N THR A 159 25.20 3.52 21.59
CA THR A 159 26.15 2.41 21.51
C THR A 159 25.64 1.22 20.70
N SER A 160 24.33 1.15 20.42
CA SER A 160 23.70 0.03 19.77
C SER A 160 22.60 0.46 18.79
N ASP A 161 22.27 -0.41 17.85
CA ASP A 161 21.20 -0.30 16.85
C ASP A 161 20.26 -1.52 16.95
N CYS A 162 19.08 -1.43 16.35
CA CYS A 162 18.15 -2.55 16.22
C CYS A 162 18.16 -3.08 14.79
N SER A 163 18.49 -4.36 14.59
CA SER A 163 18.55 -5.01 13.28
C SER A 163 17.84 -6.35 13.32
N HIS A 164 16.80 -6.52 12.50
CA HIS A 164 15.97 -7.75 12.44
C HIS A 164 15.46 -8.24 13.80
N GLY A 165 15.13 -7.33 14.71
CA GLY A 165 14.65 -7.68 16.05
C GLY A 165 15.75 -7.92 17.10
N HIS A 166 17.02 -7.85 16.70
CA HIS A 166 18.16 -8.01 17.61
C HIS A 166 18.85 -6.68 17.90
N VAL A 167 19.23 -6.48 19.16
CA VAL A 167 20.11 -5.38 19.57
C VAL A 167 21.53 -5.71 19.16
N VAL A 168 22.13 -4.86 18.34
CA VAL A 168 23.49 -5.03 17.81
C VAL A 168 24.33 -3.80 18.12
N PRO A 169 25.68 -3.89 18.18
CA PRO A 169 26.54 -2.71 18.33
C PRO A 169 26.30 -1.69 17.20
N LYS A 170 26.56 -0.41 17.48
CA LYS A 170 26.30 0.65 16.50
C LYS A 170 27.10 0.44 15.21
N GLY A 171 26.42 0.50 14.06
CA GLY A 171 27.02 0.22 12.75
C GLY A 171 27.24 -1.27 12.43
N HIS A 172 26.72 -2.17 13.26
CA HIS A 172 26.61 -3.59 12.95
C HIS A 172 25.18 -3.90 12.46
N ALA A 173 25.02 -5.06 11.82
CA ALA A 173 23.73 -5.63 11.47
C ALA A 173 23.62 -7.06 11.95
N TRP A 174 22.39 -7.57 12.01
CA TRP A 174 22.10 -8.96 12.33
C TRP A 174 22.07 -9.82 11.07
N CYS A 175 22.75 -10.97 11.10
CA CYS A 175 22.70 -11.98 10.04
C CYS A 175 21.93 -13.19 10.52
N SER A 176 20.70 -13.37 10.04
CA SER A 176 19.81 -14.45 10.46
C SER A 176 20.40 -15.83 10.17
N VAL A 177 21.15 -15.95 9.08
CA VAL A 177 21.71 -17.24 8.64
C VAL A 177 22.85 -17.73 9.52
N ALA A 178 23.73 -16.80 9.93
CA ALA A 178 24.83 -17.12 10.84
C ALA A 178 24.46 -16.95 12.32
N ASN A 179 23.21 -16.54 12.61
CA ASN A 179 22.69 -16.23 13.95
C ASN A 179 23.63 -15.33 14.78
N THR A 180 24.21 -14.32 14.13
CA THR A 180 25.18 -13.42 14.77
C THR A 180 25.14 -12.03 14.16
N HIS A 181 25.68 -11.06 14.88
CA HIS A 181 25.85 -9.70 14.39
C HIS A 181 27.19 -9.54 13.67
N TYR A 182 27.26 -8.64 12.70
CA TYR A 182 28.47 -8.40 11.91
C TYR A 182 28.65 -6.91 11.60
N ASN A 183 29.89 -6.48 11.41
CA ASN A 183 30.21 -5.11 11.02
C ASN A 183 29.93 -4.91 9.52
N GLN A 184 28.95 -4.07 9.19
CA GLN A 184 28.50 -3.85 7.80
C GLN A 184 29.59 -3.28 6.89
N LYS A 185 30.62 -2.63 7.46
CA LYS A 185 31.74 -2.06 6.69
C LYS A 185 32.68 -3.13 6.13
N ASN A 186 32.83 -4.25 6.86
CA ASN A 186 33.87 -5.25 6.56
C ASN A 186 33.28 -6.60 6.16
N MET A 187 31.97 -6.81 6.34
CA MET A 187 31.32 -8.08 6.14
C MET A 187 29.94 -7.88 5.49
N LEU A 188 29.48 -8.91 4.80
CA LEU A 188 28.18 -9.04 4.16
C LEU A 188 27.49 -10.30 4.71
N CYS A 189 26.19 -10.23 4.97
CA CYS A 189 25.38 -11.42 5.27
C CYS A 189 24.80 -11.93 3.96
N CYS A 190 25.40 -12.99 3.42
CA CYS A 190 24.97 -13.64 2.20
C CYS A 190 24.08 -14.85 2.51
N ASN A 191 23.65 -15.57 1.47
CA ASN A 191 22.53 -16.50 1.56
C ASN A 191 22.72 -17.65 2.57
N THR A 192 23.95 -18.18 2.69
CA THR A 192 24.28 -19.26 3.64
C THR A 192 25.31 -18.85 4.70
N LYS A 193 26.03 -17.74 4.50
CA LYS A 193 27.17 -17.37 5.36
C LYS A 193 27.50 -15.89 5.35
N LEU A 194 28.31 -15.50 6.33
CA LEU A 194 28.99 -14.21 6.34
C LEU A 194 30.17 -14.22 5.36
N VAL A 195 30.24 -13.21 4.51
CA VAL A 195 31.32 -13.02 3.52
C VAL A 195 32.08 -11.75 3.86
N ARG A 196 33.40 -11.77 3.81
CA ARG A 196 34.23 -10.59 4.04
C ARG A 196 34.11 -9.64 2.85
N ARG A 197 33.74 -8.39 3.11
CA ARG A 197 33.62 -7.32 2.12
C ARG A 197 35.01 -6.90 1.64
N GLN A 198 35.28 -7.12 0.37
CA GLN A 198 36.48 -6.68 -0.35
C GLN A 198 36.19 -5.45 -1.22
N ILE A 199 34.93 -5.26 -1.62
CA ILE A 199 34.51 -4.19 -2.54
C ILE A 199 33.63 -3.20 -1.76
N SER A 200 33.91 -1.90 -1.88
CA SER A 200 33.16 -0.87 -1.11
C SER A 200 31.65 -0.94 -1.38
N ASN A 201 31.26 -1.20 -2.62
CA ASN A 201 29.88 -1.42 -3.06
C ASN A 201 29.58 -2.89 -3.34
N GLY A 202 30.29 -3.79 -2.66
CA GLY A 202 30.04 -5.22 -2.73
C GLY A 202 28.63 -5.56 -2.26
N GLN A 203 27.94 -6.39 -3.04
CA GLN A 203 26.65 -6.98 -2.70
C GLN A 203 26.73 -8.51 -2.79
N CYS A 204 25.80 -9.21 -2.12
CA CYS A 204 25.78 -10.67 -2.19
C CYS A 204 25.03 -11.14 -3.44
N CYS A 205 25.62 -12.09 -4.17
CA CYS A 205 24.93 -12.95 -5.11
C CYS A 205 25.15 -14.41 -4.71
N GLY A 206 24.11 -15.04 -4.15
CA GLY A 206 24.27 -16.32 -3.45
C GLY A 206 25.19 -16.14 -2.24
N ASP A 207 26.36 -16.79 -2.28
CA ASP A 207 27.39 -16.79 -1.23
C ASP A 207 28.68 -16.07 -1.65
N LYS A 208 28.64 -15.36 -2.78
CA LYS A 208 29.77 -14.60 -3.34
C LYS A 208 29.48 -13.10 -3.25
N GLU A 209 30.50 -12.32 -2.92
CA GLU A 209 30.47 -10.86 -3.07
C GLU A 209 30.73 -10.49 -4.54
N ILE A 210 29.88 -9.62 -5.08
CA ILE A 210 29.95 -9.12 -6.45
C ILE A 210 30.03 -7.59 -6.46
N ASP A 211 30.64 -7.01 -7.50
CA ASP A 211 30.69 -5.56 -7.65
C ASP A 211 29.34 -5.00 -8.10
N GLY A 212 28.62 -4.31 -7.21
CA GLY A 212 27.31 -3.75 -7.53
C GLY A 212 27.26 -2.72 -8.66
N TYR A 213 28.40 -2.29 -9.21
CA TYR A 213 28.44 -1.45 -10.41
C TYR A 213 28.65 -2.20 -11.72
N ARG A 214 29.21 -3.41 -11.68
CA ARG A 214 29.57 -4.19 -12.88
C ARG A 214 28.78 -5.48 -12.99
N GLU A 215 28.38 -6.04 -11.86
CA GLU A 215 27.74 -7.34 -11.78
C GLU A 215 26.35 -7.23 -11.18
N GLU A 216 25.43 -8.03 -11.71
CA GLU A 216 24.10 -8.26 -11.16
C GLU A 216 23.93 -9.74 -10.78
N CYS A 217 22.83 -10.09 -10.13
CA CYS A 217 22.57 -11.44 -9.64
C CYS A 217 21.31 -12.04 -10.28
N CYS A 218 21.44 -13.20 -10.92
CA CYS A 218 20.36 -13.99 -11.48
C CYS A 218 20.35 -15.37 -10.81
N ASN A 219 19.33 -15.66 -10.01
CA ASN A 219 19.21 -16.96 -9.31
C ASN A 219 20.50 -17.41 -8.60
N LYS A 220 21.11 -16.50 -7.81
CA LYS A 220 22.38 -16.72 -7.08
C LYS A 220 23.64 -16.85 -7.95
N ILE A 221 23.54 -16.68 -9.28
CA ILE A 221 24.67 -16.65 -10.21
C ILE A 221 24.92 -15.20 -10.62
N SER A 222 26.17 -14.75 -10.51
CA SER A 222 26.56 -13.40 -10.91
C SER A 222 26.78 -13.32 -12.41
N TYR A 223 26.43 -12.18 -13.01
CA TYR A 223 26.63 -11.93 -14.44
C TYR A 223 27.08 -10.48 -14.67
N ASP A 224 27.74 -10.23 -15.80
CA ASP A 224 28.18 -8.90 -16.19
C ASP A 224 26.99 -8.05 -16.64
N ALA A 225 26.61 -7.08 -15.82
CA ALA A 225 25.47 -6.21 -16.08
C ALA A 225 25.67 -5.31 -17.31
N LEU A 226 26.88 -5.21 -17.89
CA LEU A 226 27.11 -4.48 -19.13
C LEU A 226 26.67 -5.29 -20.36
N HIS A 227 27.07 -6.56 -20.44
CA HIS A 227 26.90 -7.41 -21.62
C HIS A 227 25.77 -8.43 -21.49
N GLU A 228 25.34 -8.73 -20.27
CA GLU A 228 24.39 -9.79 -19.96
C GLU A 228 23.17 -9.23 -19.19
N GLN A 229 22.11 -10.02 -19.15
CA GLN A 229 20.87 -9.74 -18.43
C GLN A 229 20.28 -11.03 -17.86
N CYS A 230 19.54 -10.92 -16.75
CA CYS A 230 18.77 -12.02 -16.19
C CYS A 230 17.42 -12.14 -16.91
N CYS A 231 17.09 -13.35 -17.37
CA CYS A 231 15.80 -13.68 -17.93
C CYS A 231 15.19 -14.87 -17.22
N GLY A 232 14.24 -14.57 -16.32
CA GLY A 232 13.68 -15.58 -15.42
C GLY A 232 14.77 -16.06 -14.47
N ASN A 233 15.29 -17.26 -14.70
CA ASN A 233 16.38 -17.86 -13.92
C ASN A 233 17.63 -18.17 -14.77
N LYS A 234 17.73 -17.62 -15.98
CA LYS A 234 18.86 -17.85 -16.90
C LYS A 234 19.54 -16.53 -17.21
N ILE A 235 20.87 -16.56 -17.23
CA ILE A 235 21.69 -15.45 -17.71
C ILE A 235 21.79 -15.56 -19.23
N MET A 236 21.64 -14.43 -19.91
CA MET A 236 21.74 -14.34 -21.36
C MET A 236 22.38 -13.02 -21.77
N ASP A 237 23.03 -13.03 -22.92
CA ASP A 237 23.58 -11.82 -23.54
C ASP A 237 22.44 -10.84 -23.90
N LYS A 238 22.70 -9.54 -23.73
CA LYS A 238 21.77 -8.45 -24.07
C LYS A 238 21.45 -8.34 -25.56
N GLN A 239 22.21 -8.99 -26.43
CA GLN A 239 21.87 -9.11 -27.85
C GLN A 239 20.54 -9.84 -28.07
N TYR A 240 20.14 -10.69 -27.11
CA TYR A 240 18.86 -11.39 -27.11
C TYR A 240 17.81 -10.58 -26.33
N LYS A 241 16.51 -10.78 -26.64
CA LYS A 241 15.43 -10.15 -25.87
C LYS A 241 14.89 -11.14 -24.82
N CYS A 242 14.74 -10.68 -23.59
CA CYS A 242 14.07 -11.43 -22.54
C CYS A 242 12.58 -11.07 -22.48
N CYS A 243 11.73 -12.08 -22.48
CA CYS A 243 10.29 -11.90 -22.31
C CYS A 243 9.73 -12.94 -21.38
N ASP A 244 9.22 -12.48 -20.23
CA ASP A 244 8.60 -13.33 -19.19
C ASP A 244 9.44 -14.58 -18.84
N GLY A 245 10.76 -14.41 -18.78
CA GLY A 245 11.70 -15.49 -18.48
C GLY A 245 12.08 -16.40 -19.65
N LEU A 246 11.58 -16.16 -20.85
CA LEU A 246 11.99 -16.85 -22.07
C LEU A 246 12.95 -16.01 -22.90
N ARG A 247 14.00 -16.66 -23.39
CA ARG A 247 14.99 -16.08 -24.32
C ARG A 247 14.41 -16.08 -25.74
N LEU A 248 14.41 -14.92 -26.37
CA LEU A 248 14.02 -14.76 -27.76
C LEU A 248 15.24 -14.54 -28.64
N ASP A 249 15.32 -15.32 -29.73
CA ASP A 249 16.40 -15.24 -30.71
C ASP A 249 16.16 -14.07 -31.67
N THR A 250 16.87 -12.96 -31.45
CA THR A 250 16.75 -11.72 -32.22
C THR A 250 17.14 -11.88 -33.69
N SER A 251 17.92 -12.90 -34.06
CA SER A 251 18.31 -13.15 -35.45
C SER A 251 17.12 -13.43 -36.38
N LYS A 252 16.01 -13.94 -35.83
CA LYS A 252 14.78 -14.21 -36.56
C LYS A 252 13.90 -12.98 -36.75
N TYR A 253 14.25 -11.83 -36.18
CA TYR A 253 13.37 -10.67 -36.12
C TYR A 253 14.00 -9.45 -36.77
N ILE A 254 13.21 -8.78 -37.61
CA ILE A 254 13.62 -7.59 -38.36
C ILE A 254 14.05 -6.50 -37.38
N THR A 255 15.32 -6.10 -37.48
CA THR A 255 15.94 -5.02 -36.73
C THR A 255 15.24 -3.70 -37.06
N GLY A 256 14.79 -2.96 -36.04
CA GLY A 256 14.23 -1.61 -36.21
C GLY A 256 12.95 -1.28 -35.45
N TYR A 257 12.25 -2.27 -34.89
CA TYR A 257 11.00 -2.03 -34.16
C TYR A 257 11.13 -2.22 -32.65
N GLU A 258 10.43 -1.37 -31.89
CA GLU A 258 10.23 -1.49 -30.43
C GLU A 258 9.33 -2.71 -30.12
N ASN A 259 9.82 -3.92 -30.44
CA ASN A 259 9.06 -5.13 -30.23
C ASN A 259 8.86 -5.35 -28.72
N LYS A 260 7.61 -5.47 -28.30
CA LYS A 260 7.20 -5.91 -26.97
C LYS A 260 6.73 -7.37 -27.03
N CYS A 261 6.61 -7.97 -25.87
CA CYS A 261 6.16 -9.35 -25.73
C CYS A 261 4.74 -9.42 -25.20
N CYS A 262 3.99 -10.35 -25.76
CA CYS A 262 2.63 -10.67 -25.40
C CYS A 262 2.59 -12.13 -24.95
N LEU A 263 2.18 -12.36 -23.69
CA LEU A 263 1.95 -13.72 -23.20
C LEU A 263 0.52 -14.13 -23.54
N VAL A 264 0.40 -15.16 -24.38
CA VAL A 264 -0.88 -15.64 -24.92
C VAL A 264 -0.92 -17.16 -24.72
N ASN A 265 -1.82 -17.64 -23.86
CA ASN A 265 -2.00 -19.07 -23.57
C ASN A 265 -0.70 -19.83 -23.23
N GLY A 266 0.23 -19.18 -22.52
CA GLY A 266 1.53 -19.78 -22.15
C GLY A 266 2.59 -19.76 -23.25
N SER A 267 2.26 -19.25 -24.44
CA SER A 267 3.20 -18.93 -25.50
C SER A 267 3.52 -17.44 -25.51
N ILE A 268 4.72 -17.07 -25.97
CA ILE A 268 5.11 -15.66 -26.11
C ILE A 268 5.09 -15.28 -27.57
N GLU A 269 4.29 -14.29 -27.89
CA GLU A 269 4.26 -13.64 -29.20
C GLU A 269 4.96 -12.28 -29.11
N LEU A 270 5.89 -12.03 -30.03
CA LEU A 270 6.47 -10.70 -30.21
C LEU A 270 5.53 -9.85 -31.06
N TYR A 271 5.43 -8.56 -30.71
CA TYR A 271 4.65 -7.63 -31.50
C TYR A 271 5.28 -6.26 -31.59
N ASP A 272 5.11 -5.62 -32.74
CA ASP A 272 5.53 -4.25 -32.99
C ASP A 272 4.57 -3.30 -32.28
N ILE A 273 5.02 -2.60 -31.24
CA ILE A 273 4.15 -1.69 -30.50
C ILE A 273 3.60 -0.54 -31.38
N SER A 274 4.25 -0.21 -32.50
CA SER A 274 3.76 0.83 -33.41
C SER A 274 2.56 0.36 -34.22
N LYS A 275 2.51 -0.94 -34.57
CA LYS A 275 1.50 -1.54 -35.45
C LYS A 275 0.53 -2.47 -34.74
N GLN A 276 0.83 -2.91 -33.53
CA GLN A 276 0.11 -3.99 -32.85
C GLN A 276 -0.05 -3.69 -31.34
N THR A 277 -1.00 -4.36 -30.70
CA THR A 277 -1.21 -4.35 -29.25
C THR A 277 -1.39 -5.77 -28.72
N CYS A 278 -0.95 -6.02 -27.50
CA CYS A 278 -1.13 -7.30 -26.83
C CYS A 278 -2.48 -7.38 -26.14
N THR A 279 -3.18 -8.50 -26.32
CA THR A 279 -4.43 -8.83 -25.62
C THR A 279 -4.31 -10.23 -25.02
N ARG A 280 -5.25 -10.62 -24.14
CA ARG A 280 -5.29 -12.01 -23.63
C ARG A 280 -5.45 -13.07 -24.74
N LYS A 281 -6.00 -12.69 -25.90
CA LYS A 281 -6.25 -13.60 -27.02
C LYS A 281 -5.08 -13.69 -28.01
N GLY A 282 -4.08 -12.82 -27.91
CA GLY A 282 -3.11 -12.68 -28.98
C GLY A 282 -2.60 -11.27 -29.17
N VAL A 283 -1.60 -11.16 -30.03
CA VAL A 283 -1.20 -9.92 -30.66
C VAL A 283 -2.23 -9.53 -31.72
N VAL A 284 -2.77 -8.32 -31.64
CA VAL A 284 -3.72 -7.78 -32.64
C VAL A 284 -3.20 -6.48 -33.27
N SER A 285 -3.44 -6.28 -34.56
CA SER A 285 -3.03 -5.07 -35.27
C SER A 285 -3.80 -3.83 -34.81
N LYS A 286 -3.07 -2.73 -34.57
CA LYS A 286 -3.64 -1.39 -34.37
C LYS A 286 -4.25 -0.93 -35.69
N LEU A 287 -5.55 -0.65 -35.69
CA LEU A 287 -6.21 0.03 -36.79
C LEU A 287 -5.58 1.44 -36.95
N ARG A 288 -5.42 1.90 -38.20
CA ARG A 288 -4.61 3.07 -38.61
C ARG A 288 -4.95 4.43 -37.95
N ALA A 289 -5.98 4.52 -37.12
CA ALA A 289 -6.35 5.75 -36.44
C ALA A 289 -6.05 5.65 -34.93
N SER A 290 -5.06 6.44 -34.48
CA SER A 290 -4.81 6.89 -33.09
C SER A 290 -5.25 5.95 -31.95
N LYS A 291 -4.28 5.27 -31.29
CA LYS A 291 -4.43 4.48 -30.03
C LYS A 291 -5.76 3.68 -29.94
N PRO A 292 -5.79 2.38 -30.27
CA PRO A 292 -7.00 1.60 -30.08
C PRO A 292 -7.41 1.62 -28.61
N ASP A 293 -8.64 2.05 -28.36
CA ASP A 293 -9.29 1.89 -27.06
C ASP A 293 -9.65 0.39 -26.90
N MET A 294 -9.63 -0.09 -25.65
CA MET A 294 -9.94 -1.49 -25.33
C MET A 294 -11.38 -1.59 -24.85
N CYS A 295 -12.16 -2.48 -25.47
CA CYS A 295 -13.49 -2.85 -25.01
C CYS A 295 -13.50 -4.28 -24.50
N GLY A 296 -13.44 -4.45 -23.17
CA GLY A 296 -13.25 -5.77 -22.58
C GLY A 296 -11.95 -6.39 -23.09
N TRP A 297 -12.09 -7.37 -24.00
CA TRP A 297 -10.98 -8.13 -24.60
C TRP A 297 -10.67 -7.77 -26.05
N ASN A 298 -11.47 -6.93 -26.69
CA ASN A 298 -11.31 -6.57 -28.10
C ASN A 298 -10.79 -5.13 -28.23
N THR A 299 -9.86 -4.91 -29.16
CA THR A 299 -9.56 -3.55 -29.63
C THR A 299 -10.72 -3.04 -30.45
N PHE A 300 -11.04 -1.76 -30.33
CA PHE A 300 -12.06 -1.16 -31.17
C PHE A 300 -11.69 0.21 -31.70
N ASN A 301 -12.36 0.56 -32.79
CA ASN A 301 -12.26 1.88 -33.38
C ASN A 301 -13.42 2.74 -32.85
N ARG A 302 -13.11 3.69 -31.95
CA ARG A 302 -14.10 4.62 -31.38
C ARG A 302 -14.93 5.42 -32.40
N PHE A 303 -14.52 5.45 -33.67
CA PHE A 303 -15.27 6.13 -34.73
C PHE A 303 -16.39 5.27 -35.32
N VAL A 304 -16.26 3.93 -35.31
CA VAL A 304 -17.26 3.01 -35.89
C VAL A 304 -17.85 2.03 -34.88
N ASP A 305 -17.24 1.90 -33.70
CA ASP A 305 -17.68 0.98 -32.64
C ASP A 305 -17.98 1.70 -31.31
N LEU A 306 -18.77 1.04 -30.47
CA LEU A 306 -19.14 1.39 -29.11
C LEU A 306 -18.77 0.27 -28.15
N CYS A 307 -18.19 0.62 -27.00
CA CYS A 307 -17.98 -0.33 -25.92
C CYS A 307 -19.01 -0.19 -24.80
N CYS A 308 -19.88 -1.17 -24.62
CA CYS A 308 -20.87 -1.20 -23.53
C CYS A 308 -20.58 -2.35 -22.55
N GLN A 309 -20.05 -2.02 -21.37
CA GLN A 309 -19.71 -2.99 -20.31
C GLN A 309 -18.87 -4.19 -20.79
N GLY A 310 -17.96 -3.94 -21.74
CA GLY A 310 -17.08 -4.97 -22.31
C GLY A 310 -17.63 -5.67 -23.56
N ASN A 311 -18.87 -5.37 -23.97
CA ASN A 311 -19.41 -5.80 -25.26
C ASN A 311 -19.12 -4.76 -26.33
N LEU A 312 -18.53 -5.21 -27.42
CA LEU A 312 -18.24 -4.36 -28.57
C LEU A 312 -19.42 -4.37 -29.54
N ILE A 313 -19.90 -3.18 -29.91
CA ILE A 313 -21.07 -2.99 -30.77
C ILE A 313 -20.67 -2.07 -31.93
N GLU A 314 -21.01 -2.43 -33.16
CA GLU A 314 -20.79 -1.58 -34.34
C GLU A 314 -21.86 -0.47 -34.38
N LYS A 315 -21.43 0.80 -34.30
CA LYS A 315 -22.33 1.98 -34.36
C LYS A 315 -22.67 2.39 -35.80
N GLY A 316 -21.85 1.97 -36.78
CA GLY A 316 -21.85 2.57 -38.10
C GLY A 316 -21.46 4.05 -38.07
N ILE A 317 -22.00 4.86 -39.00
CA ILE A 317 -21.69 6.29 -39.15
C ILE A 317 -22.49 7.16 -38.16
N VAL A 318 -23.23 6.55 -37.21
CA VAL A 318 -24.14 7.29 -36.33
C VAL A 318 -23.43 7.75 -35.05
N TYR A 319 -23.12 9.05 -34.98
CA TYR A 319 -22.37 9.67 -33.88
C TYR A 319 -23.12 9.72 -32.53
N GLU A 320 -24.43 9.42 -32.51
CA GLU A 320 -25.32 9.65 -31.36
C GLU A 320 -25.59 8.41 -30.49
N MET A 321 -24.86 7.31 -30.70
CA MET A 321 -25.04 6.10 -29.88
C MET A 321 -24.21 6.17 -28.58
N GLN A 322 -24.87 5.94 -27.46
CA GLN A 322 -24.29 5.79 -26.12
C GLN A 322 -24.67 4.45 -25.49
N CYS A 323 -24.04 4.08 -24.37
CA CYS A 323 -24.35 2.85 -23.64
C CYS A 323 -25.33 3.09 -22.50
N CYS A 324 -26.33 2.21 -22.39
CA CYS A 324 -27.18 2.06 -21.21
C CYS A 324 -27.01 0.64 -20.68
N GLY A 325 -26.10 0.45 -19.72
CA GLY A 325 -25.67 -0.88 -19.31
C GLY A 325 -24.90 -1.61 -20.42
N VAL A 326 -25.37 -2.80 -20.80
CA VAL A 326 -24.81 -3.62 -21.90
C VAL A 326 -25.35 -3.26 -23.28
N GLN A 327 -26.44 -2.48 -23.37
CA GLN A 327 -27.11 -2.19 -24.64
C GLN A 327 -26.79 -0.78 -25.14
N PRO A 328 -26.69 -0.58 -26.46
CA PRO A 328 -26.56 0.73 -27.06
C PRO A 328 -27.93 1.43 -27.14
N TYR A 329 -27.95 2.75 -27.09
CA TYR A 329 -29.16 3.55 -27.31
C TYR A 329 -28.82 4.83 -28.08
N PHE A 330 -29.80 5.35 -28.83
CA PHE A 330 -29.65 6.62 -29.56
C PHE A 330 -30.08 7.77 -28.66
N THR A 331 -29.18 8.72 -28.41
CA THR A 331 -29.49 9.84 -27.51
C THR A 331 -30.58 10.77 -28.04
N THR A 332 -30.91 10.70 -29.34
CA THR A 332 -31.96 11.51 -29.97
C THR A 332 -33.37 11.06 -29.64
N ASN A 333 -33.60 9.76 -29.45
CA ASN A 333 -34.93 9.20 -29.21
C ASN A 333 -35.06 8.44 -27.90
N GLN A 334 -33.98 8.26 -27.14
CA GLN A 334 -33.96 7.47 -25.92
C GLN A 334 -33.16 8.17 -24.81
N THR A 335 -33.51 7.88 -23.55
CA THR A 335 -32.78 8.27 -22.35
C THR A 335 -32.48 7.05 -21.48
N CYS A 336 -31.31 7.04 -20.84
CA CYS A 336 -30.91 5.99 -19.91
C CYS A 336 -31.07 6.46 -18.47
N LEU A 337 -31.91 5.78 -17.70
CA LEU A 337 -32.11 6.03 -16.26
C LEU A 337 -31.83 4.75 -15.50
N ASP A 338 -30.79 4.78 -14.65
CA ASP A 338 -30.36 3.64 -13.82
C ASP A 338 -30.10 2.34 -14.60
N GLY A 339 -29.57 2.46 -15.83
CA GLY A 339 -29.28 1.32 -16.70
C GLY A 339 -30.49 0.78 -17.46
N ILE A 340 -31.65 1.45 -17.40
CA ILE A 340 -32.85 1.11 -18.16
C ILE A 340 -33.07 2.17 -19.25
N MET A 341 -33.20 1.72 -20.50
CA MET A 341 -33.52 2.58 -21.64
C MET A 341 -35.00 2.94 -21.64
N ARG A 342 -35.32 4.21 -21.85
CA ARG A 342 -36.69 4.69 -22.07
C ARG A 342 -36.75 5.47 -23.38
N ASN A 343 -37.77 5.21 -24.20
CA ASN A 343 -38.02 6.04 -25.36
C ASN A 343 -38.47 7.42 -24.87
N ASN A 344 -37.89 8.46 -25.46
CA ASN A 344 -38.40 9.82 -25.37
C ASN A 344 -39.73 9.79 -26.13
N SER A 345 -40.81 9.47 -25.43
CA SER A 345 -42.16 9.65 -25.97
C SER A 345 -42.23 11.10 -26.41
N LYS A 346 -42.23 11.32 -27.74
CA LYS A 346 -42.67 12.58 -28.31
C LYS A 346 -44.09 12.77 -27.80
N SER A 347 -44.26 13.48 -26.69
CA SER A 347 -45.57 14.00 -26.32
C SER A 347 -45.87 15.04 -27.39
N ILE A 348 -46.46 14.57 -28.48
CA ILE A 348 -47.31 15.40 -29.31
C ILE A 348 -48.37 15.93 -28.34
N ASN A 349 -48.24 17.22 -28.01
CA ASN A 349 -49.25 18.09 -27.41
C ASN A 349 -50.04 17.50 -26.22
N ASN A 350 -49.46 17.55 -25.02
CA ASN A 350 -50.11 18.11 -23.81
C ASN A 350 -49.25 17.83 -22.56
N PRO A 351 -48.97 18.83 -21.71
CA PRO A 351 -48.31 18.59 -20.43
C PRO A 351 -49.29 17.87 -19.48
N PRO A 352 -48.91 16.76 -18.83
CA PRO A 352 -49.69 16.26 -17.72
C PRO A 352 -49.54 17.22 -16.55
N SER A 353 -50.65 17.80 -16.12
CA SER A 353 -50.78 18.51 -14.87
C SER A 353 -50.47 17.55 -13.71
N CYS A 354 -49.26 17.62 -13.15
CA CYS A 354 -49.01 17.14 -11.80
C CYS A 354 -49.66 18.12 -10.81
N THR A 355 -50.93 17.92 -10.51
CA THR A 355 -51.57 18.43 -9.29
C THR A 355 -51.07 17.63 -8.09
N LEU A 356 -49.80 17.86 -7.72
CA LEU A 356 -49.34 17.60 -6.37
C LEU A 356 -49.54 18.91 -5.60
N VAL A 357 -50.48 18.87 -4.65
CA VAL A 357 -50.73 19.91 -3.65
C VAL A 357 -49.46 20.10 -2.83
N CYS A 358 -48.58 20.98 -3.31
CA CYS A 358 -47.58 21.64 -2.50
C CYS A 358 -48.19 22.95 -2.00
N LYS A 359 -48.61 22.95 -0.73
CA LYS A 359 -48.79 24.17 0.05
C LYS A 359 -47.48 24.95 0.00
N THR A 360 -47.41 25.97 -0.85
CA THR A 360 -46.36 26.98 -0.83
C THR A 360 -46.57 27.89 0.37
N VAL A 361 -45.79 27.69 1.42
CA VAL A 361 -45.43 28.77 2.34
C VAL A 361 -44.37 29.61 1.62
N TRP A 362 -44.74 30.84 1.30
CA TRP A 362 -43.85 31.86 0.78
C TRP A 362 -42.81 32.23 1.85
N LEU A 363 -41.52 31.95 1.56
CA LEU A 363 -40.39 32.63 2.19
C LEU A 363 -39.46 33.13 1.09
N GLY A 364 -39.90 34.18 0.40
CA GLY A 364 -39.05 35.00 -0.45
C GLY A 364 -38.13 35.82 0.44
N ASN A 365 -36.92 35.32 0.73
CA ASN A 365 -35.77 36.14 1.18
C ASN A 365 -34.42 35.40 1.14
N ASP A 366 -34.38 34.08 0.95
CA ASP A 366 -33.11 33.34 1.06
C ASP A 366 -32.33 33.14 -0.25
N MET A 367 -32.94 33.32 -1.43
CA MET A 367 -32.22 33.12 -2.69
C MET A 367 -31.17 34.22 -2.96
N LEU A 368 -31.39 35.44 -2.45
CA LEU A 368 -30.41 36.53 -2.54
C LEU A 368 -29.22 36.31 -1.58
N LYS A 369 -29.48 35.78 -0.37
CA LYS A 369 -28.43 35.41 0.59
C LYS A 369 -27.53 34.29 0.07
N VAL A 370 -28.09 33.30 -0.64
CA VAL A 370 -27.31 32.21 -1.24
C VAL A 370 -26.41 32.71 -2.38
N LYS A 371 -26.88 33.65 -3.21
CA LYS A 371 -26.04 34.28 -4.25
C LYS A 371 -24.91 35.13 -3.64
N GLN A 372 -25.20 35.89 -2.58
CA GLN A 372 -24.19 36.69 -1.86
C GLN A 372 -23.17 35.82 -1.14
N LEU A 373 -23.58 34.70 -0.52
CA LEU A 373 -22.68 33.75 0.12
C LEU A 373 -21.75 33.05 -0.88
N LYS A 374 -22.26 32.68 -2.07
CA LYS A 374 -21.41 32.11 -3.14
C LYS A 374 -20.36 33.11 -3.63
N GLN A 375 -20.71 34.38 -3.80
CA GLN A 375 -19.76 35.43 -4.17
C GLN A 375 -18.72 35.69 -3.07
N LYS A 376 -19.14 35.70 -1.79
CA LYS A 376 -18.24 35.88 -0.66
C LYS A 376 -17.23 34.73 -0.53
N MET A 377 -17.67 33.48 -0.69
CA MET A 377 -16.78 32.32 -0.67
C MET A 377 -15.77 32.34 -1.83
N PHE A 378 -16.20 32.75 -3.02
CA PHE A 378 -15.31 32.84 -4.17
C PHE A 378 -14.23 33.93 -3.98
N LYS A 379 -14.60 35.07 -3.39
CA LYS A 379 -13.69 36.16 -3.07
C LYS A 379 -12.67 35.77 -2.00
N GLU A 380 -13.08 35.06 -0.94
CA GLU A 380 -12.16 34.57 0.09
C GLU A 380 -11.19 33.50 -0.43
N TYR A 381 -11.67 32.61 -1.30
CA TYR A 381 -10.82 31.59 -1.93
C TYR A 381 -9.73 32.23 -2.81
N ALA A 382 -10.09 33.23 -3.62
CA ALA A 382 -9.14 33.97 -4.45
C ALA A 382 -8.08 34.69 -3.60
N LEU A 383 -8.49 35.35 -2.50
CA LEU A 383 -7.58 36.04 -1.58
C LEU A 383 -6.62 35.07 -0.86
N ARG A 384 -7.08 33.88 -0.46
CA ARG A 384 -6.20 32.85 0.13
C ARG A 384 -5.13 32.42 -0.87
N LYS A 385 -5.51 32.19 -2.13
CA LYS A 385 -4.58 31.76 -3.19
C LYS A 385 -3.50 32.81 -3.48
N ILE A 386 -3.88 34.10 -3.49
CA ILE A 386 -2.94 35.22 -3.65
C ILE A 386 -1.99 35.30 -2.44
N LYS A 387 -2.51 35.16 -1.21
CA LYS A 387 -1.71 35.22 0.03
C LYS A 387 -0.68 34.08 0.11
N THR A 388 -1.05 32.86 -0.28
CA THR A 388 -0.12 31.73 -0.38
C THR A 388 0.96 31.93 -1.44
N SER A 389 0.64 32.58 -2.55
CA SER A 389 1.61 32.87 -3.62
C SER A 389 2.64 33.94 -3.18
N LEU A 390 2.18 34.97 -2.44
CA LEU A 390 3.05 36.01 -1.88
C LEU A 390 3.97 35.48 -0.76
N GLN A 391 3.46 34.60 0.11
CA GLN A 391 4.27 33.97 1.16
C GLN A 391 5.32 32.99 0.60
N GLY A 392 5.01 32.29 -0.50
CA GLY A 392 5.98 31.47 -1.24
C GLY A 392 7.15 32.30 -1.77
N ASN A 393 6.88 33.46 -2.36
CA ASN A 393 7.90 34.35 -2.92
C ASN A 393 8.82 34.98 -1.85
N ALA A 394 8.29 35.31 -0.67
CA ALA A 394 9.12 35.80 0.45
C ALA A 394 10.07 34.72 1.00
N SER A 395 9.58 33.47 1.13
CA SER A 395 10.37 32.33 1.58
C SER A 395 11.50 31.98 0.60
N TRP A 396 11.23 32.06 -0.71
CA TRP A 396 12.24 31.88 -1.75
C TRP A 396 13.34 32.96 -1.73
N ARG A 397 12.97 34.24 -1.55
CA ARG A 397 13.96 35.33 -1.42
C ARG A 397 14.87 35.16 -0.20
N ILE A 398 14.34 34.71 0.94
CA ILE A 398 15.14 34.44 2.15
C ILE A 398 16.07 33.23 1.96
N LYS A 399 15.58 32.13 1.37
CA LYS A 399 16.42 30.95 1.05
C LYS A 399 17.53 31.30 0.06
N TYR A 400 17.24 32.08 -0.98
CA TYR A 400 18.23 32.51 -1.97
C TYR A 400 19.32 33.40 -1.34
N ARG A 401 18.93 34.37 -0.49
CA ARG A 401 19.88 35.25 0.22
C ARG A 401 20.78 34.46 1.18
N ARG A 402 20.24 33.46 1.90
CA ARG A 402 21.03 32.54 2.74
C ARG A 402 22.01 31.70 1.93
N ARG A 403 21.61 31.18 0.76
CA ARG A 403 22.50 30.38 -0.12
C ARG A 403 23.62 31.24 -0.72
N LYS A 404 23.32 32.47 -1.16
CA LYS A 404 24.31 33.44 -1.64
C LYS A 404 25.34 33.81 -0.56
N ASN A 405 24.90 34.03 0.68
CA ASN A 405 25.80 34.29 1.81
C ASN A 405 26.67 33.07 2.19
N ARG A 406 26.12 31.85 2.13
CA ARG A 406 26.89 30.62 2.36
C ARG A 406 27.98 30.43 1.30
N ASN A 407 27.66 30.73 0.04
CA ASN A 407 28.65 30.70 -1.05
C ASN A 407 29.71 31.79 -0.90
N ARG A 408 29.35 33.02 -0.49
CA ARG A 408 30.33 34.07 -0.17
C ARG A 408 31.27 33.67 0.98
N ARG A 409 30.76 33.02 2.03
CA ARG A 409 31.59 32.49 3.14
C ARG A 409 32.52 31.37 2.68
N ARG A 410 32.05 30.45 1.81
CA ARG A 410 32.90 29.41 1.19
C ARG A 410 33.99 30.00 0.29
N MET A 411 33.67 31.04 -0.48
CA MET A 411 34.65 31.75 -1.32
C MET A 411 35.71 32.45 -0.46
N ARG A 412 35.33 33.13 0.64
CA ARG A 412 36.30 33.75 1.58
C ARG A 412 37.16 32.71 2.31
N SER A 413 36.59 31.58 2.71
CA SER A 413 37.33 30.46 3.31
C SER A 413 38.33 29.84 2.31
N LYS A 414 37.95 29.68 1.04
CA LYS A 414 38.88 29.26 -0.02
C LYS A 414 39.99 30.28 -0.24
N HIS A 415 39.69 31.58 -0.21
CA HIS A 415 40.69 32.63 -0.37
C HIS A 415 41.69 32.67 0.80
N ASN A 416 41.22 32.45 2.04
CA ASN A 416 42.09 32.35 3.21
C ASN A 416 42.96 31.08 3.20
N ASN A 417 42.44 29.96 2.69
CA ASN A 417 43.25 28.74 2.49
C ASN A 417 44.29 28.91 1.37
N ILE A 418 43.99 29.65 0.30
CA ILE A 418 44.95 29.96 -0.76
C ILE A 418 46.07 30.87 -0.21
N ASN A 419 45.78 31.81 0.68
CA ASN A 419 46.79 32.66 1.32
C ASN A 419 47.66 31.92 2.36
N MET A 420 47.14 30.90 3.06
CA MET A 420 47.97 30.04 3.91
C MET A 420 48.89 29.11 3.08
N ASN A 421 48.42 28.62 1.93
CA ASN A 421 49.26 27.81 1.04
C ASN A 421 50.31 28.64 0.29
N ARG A 422 50.07 29.93 0.03
CA ARG A 422 51.07 30.84 -0.55
C ARG A 422 52.27 31.11 0.37
N LYS A 423 52.10 31.05 1.70
CA LYS A 423 53.22 31.13 2.66
C LYS A 423 54.00 29.82 2.85
N LYS A 424 53.48 28.69 2.34
CA LYS A 424 54.17 27.39 2.34
C LYS A 424 54.81 27.01 1.00
N LEU A 425 54.62 27.81 -0.05
CA LEU A 425 55.09 27.54 -1.42
C LEU A 425 56.15 28.53 -1.94
N THR A 426 56.81 29.29 -1.07
CA THR A 426 58.09 29.99 -1.37
C THR A 426 59.29 29.18 -0.89
N ARG A 427 59.28 27.86 -1.13
CA ARG A 427 60.43 26.99 -0.84
C ARG A 427 60.67 25.83 -1.81
N ASN A 428 60.04 25.81 -2.99
CA ASN A 428 60.49 24.88 -4.04
C ASN A 428 60.35 25.49 -5.44
N LEU A 429 61.49 25.44 -6.11
CA LEU A 429 61.83 25.91 -7.44
C LEU A 429 61.15 25.11 -8.56
N ASN A 430 61.10 25.78 -9.72
CA ASN A 430 61.31 25.24 -11.07
C ASN A 430 60.24 24.38 -11.77
N HIS A 431 60.30 24.56 -13.09
CA HIS A 431 59.75 23.78 -14.20
C HIS A 431 58.36 24.12 -14.76
N PHE A 432 58.43 24.93 -15.84
CA PHE A 432 57.88 24.66 -17.18
C PHE A 432 56.35 24.51 -17.35
N LYS A 433 55.77 25.54 -17.99
CA LYS A 433 55.24 25.53 -19.38
C LYS A 433 54.35 24.31 -19.76
N GLN A 434 53.05 24.55 -20.02
CA GLN A 434 52.48 24.81 -21.35
C GLN A 434 50.97 24.48 -21.45
N ARG A 435 50.25 25.42 -22.08
CA ARG A 435 49.24 25.28 -23.15
C ARG A 435 47.80 24.82 -22.86
N ARG A 436 46.92 25.73 -23.31
CA ARG A 436 45.80 25.60 -24.28
C ARG A 436 44.40 25.31 -23.75
N ASN A 437 43.59 26.38 -23.83
CA ASN A 437 42.30 26.48 -24.52
C ASN A 437 41.66 25.19 -25.04
N SER A 438 40.42 24.96 -24.62
CA SER A 438 39.30 24.67 -25.52
C SER A 438 37.99 25.01 -24.82
N ASN A 439 37.26 25.96 -25.40
CA ASN A 439 35.85 26.18 -25.13
C ASN A 439 35.06 25.00 -25.71
N ASN A 440 34.14 24.43 -24.94
CA ASN A 440 32.98 23.74 -25.50
C ASN A 440 31.76 24.00 -24.61
N ILE A 441 30.76 24.59 -25.24
CA ILE A 441 29.42 24.88 -24.73
C ILE A 441 28.62 23.59 -24.84
N ILE A 442 28.04 23.12 -23.73
CA ILE A 442 27.08 22.01 -23.70
C ILE A 442 25.73 22.57 -23.24
N MET A 443 24.75 22.55 -24.15
CA MET A 443 23.33 22.75 -23.87
C MET A 443 22.73 21.45 -23.31
N PHE A 444 21.94 21.56 -22.24
CA PHE A 444 21.08 20.49 -21.73
C PHE A 444 19.61 20.85 -22.00
N PRO A 445 18.78 19.94 -22.55
CA PRO A 445 17.34 20.12 -22.54
C PRO A 445 16.75 19.69 -21.20
N CYS A 446 15.89 20.53 -20.64
CA CYS A 446 15.04 20.23 -19.49
C CYS A 446 13.73 19.60 -19.98
N ASP A 447 13.53 18.31 -19.75
CA ASP A 447 12.22 17.66 -19.85
C ASP A 447 11.52 17.64 -18.48
N CYS A 448 10.40 18.36 -18.39
CA CYS A 448 9.45 18.27 -17.28
C CYS A 448 8.35 17.26 -17.66
N LYS A 449 8.40 16.04 -17.11
CA LYS A 449 7.24 15.12 -17.11
C LYS A 449 6.45 15.22 -15.82
N HIS A 450 5.14 15.46 -15.97
CA HIS A 450 4.13 15.49 -14.94
C HIS A 450 3.85 14.09 -14.35
N PHE A 451 3.72 14.04 -13.01
CA PHE A 451 3.17 12.94 -12.24
C PHE A 451 1.62 13.00 -12.26
N TYR A 452 0.97 11.91 -12.67
CA TYR A 452 -0.39 11.56 -12.25
C TYR A 452 -0.33 10.18 -11.59
N GLY A 453 -0.51 10.14 -10.27
CA GLY A 453 -0.66 8.90 -9.51
C GLY A 453 -2.13 8.59 -9.30
N ASN A 454 -2.63 7.55 -9.96
CA ASN A 454 -3.92 6.94 -9.64
C ASN A 454 -3.69 5.76 -8.68
N LYS A 455 -4.32 5.84 -7.50
CA LYS A 455 -4.44 4.74 -6.55
C LYS A 455 -5.45 3.74 -7.11
N VAL A 456 -5.03 2.50 -7.32
CA VAL A 456 -5.94 1.37 -7.53
C VAL A 456 -5.95 0.55 -6.25
N ASN A 457 -7.14 0.38 -5.68
CA ASN A 457 -7.41 -0.52 -4.57
C ASN A 457 -7.46 -1.96 -5.11
N ASN A 458 -6.45 -2.77 -4.79
CA ASN A 458 -6.55 -4.22 -4.97
C ASN A 458 -7.12 -4.82 -3.68
N VAL A 459 -8.37 -5.28 -3.77
CA VAL A 459 -8.97 -6.22 -2.82
C VAL A 459 -8.46 -7.60 -3.20
N MET A 460 -7.61 -8.19 -2.35
CA MET A 460 -7.13 -9.56 -2.49
C MET A 460 -8.07 -10.48 -1.74
N LEU A 461 -8.82 -11.30 -2.47
CA LEU A 461 -9.56 -12.45 -1.93
C LEU A 461 -8.55 -13.55 -1.61
N LEU A 462 -8.37 -13.87 -0.33
CA LEU A 462 -7.63 -15.05 0.12
C LEU A 462 -8.59 -16.23 0.12
N THR A 463 -8.42 -17.15 -0.82
CA THR A 463 -8.97 -18.51 -0.69
C THR A 463 -8.03 -19.32 0.20
N LYS A 464 -8.63 -19.88 1.25
CA LYS A 464 -8.07 -20.92 2.14
C LYS A 464 -7.84 -22.17 1.29
N ASP A 465 -6.63 -22.72 1.38
CA ASP A 465 -6.30 -24.16 1.37
C ASP A 465 -4.84 -24.32 0.93
N ASN A 466 -3.97 -24.63 1.90
CA ASN A 466 -2.81 -25.52 1.75
C ASN A 466 -2.05 -25.60 3.09
N LEU A 467 -2.24 -26.73 3.76
CA LEU A 467 -1.45 -27.21 4.89
C LEU A 467 -0.06 -27.66 4.38
N PRO A 468 1.05 -27.42 5.09
CA PRO A 468 2.31 -28.05 4.75
C PRO A 468 2.40 -29.46 5.38
N PHE A 469 2.74 -30.42 4.53
CA PHE A 469 3.24 -31.74 4.89
C PHE A 469 4.44 -31.62 5.83
N ARG A 470 4.41 -32.37 6.95
CA ARG A 470 5.56 -32.65 7.81
C ARG A 470 6.38 -33.78 7.17
N GLU A 471 7.58 -33.48 6.70
CA GLU A 471 8.61 -34.50 6.52
C GLU A 471 9.26 -34.81 7.88
N ILE A 472 9.25 -36.10 8.22
CA ILE A 472 9.95 -36.67 9.36
C ILE A 472 11.30 -37.13 8.82
N SER A 473 12.39 -36.43 9.16
CA SER A 473 13.75 -36.95 9.02
C SER A 473 14.28 -37.35 10.39
N GLY A 474 14.48 -38.65 10.58
CA GLY A 474 15.20 -39.22 11.72
C GLY A 474 16.70 -39.17 11.45
N GLU A 475 17.47 -38.65 12.40
CA GLU A 475 18.93 -38.72 12.38
C GLU A 475 19.42 -39.85 13.29
N TYR A 476 20.20 -40.75 12.69
CA TYR A 476 20.96 -41.81 13.37
C TYR A 476 22.21 -41.23 14.03
N TYR A 477 22.41 -41.51 15.32
CA TYR A 477 23.65 -41.22 16.04
C TYR A 477 24.72 -42.27 15.73
N LEU A 478 25.85 -41.85 15.12
CA LEU A 478 27.08 -42.64 15.05
C LEU A 478 28.09 -42.14 16.08
N TYR A 479 28.30 -42.93 17.14
CA TYR A 479 29.37 -42.74 18.11
C TYR A 479 30.74 -43.06 17.50
N ARG A 480 31.66 -42.09 17.49
CA ARG A 480 33.07 -42.31 17.14
C ARG A 480 33.94 -42.37 18.40
N LYS A 481 34.42 -43.58 18.70
CA LYS A 481 35.38 -43.93 19.76
C LYS A 481 36.71 -43.17 19.56
N LYS A 482 37.17 -42.42 20.58
CA LYS A 482 38.52 -41.83 20.64
C LYS A 482 39.51 -42.85 21.22
N GLY A 483 40.51 -43.22 20.45
CA GLY A 483 41.69 -43.95 20.92
C GLY A 483 42.72 -43.01 21.54
N LYS A 484 43.18 -43.35 22.75
CA LYS A 484 44.36 -42.77 23.40
C LYS A 484 45.63 -43.39 22.80
N LYS A 485 46.64 -42.55 22.52
CA LYS A 485 48.05 -42.96 22.42
C LYS A 485 48.87 -42.06 23.34
N ARG A 486 49.74 -42.67 24.16
CA ARG A 486 50.81 -42.02 24.93
C ARG A 486 52.04 -42.93 24.87
N SER A 487 53.14 -42.35 24.39
CA SER A 487 54.57 -42.69 24.56
C SER A 487 55.28 -41.72 23.59
N ASN A 488 56.14 -40.78 23.97
CA ASN A 488 56.94 -40.57 25.19
C ASN A 488 56.59 -39.27 25.92
#